data_AF-A0A969R106-F1
#
_entry.id   AF-A0A969R106-F1
#
_cell.length_a   1.000
_cell.length_b   1.000
_cell.length_c   1.000
_cell.angle_alpha   90.00
_cell.angle_beta   90.00
_cell.angle_gamma   90.00
#
_symmetry.space_group_name_H-M   'P 1'
#
loop_
_entity.id
_entity.type
_entity.pdbx_description
1 polymer ?
#
loop_
_entity_poly.entity_id
_entity_poly.type
_entity_poly.pdbx_seq_one_letter_code
_entity_poly.pdbx_strand_id
1 'polypeptide(L)'
;MLNITLPDGSIRQAPAALSIAEFATSIGPGLAKAALAGKVDGQLVDLSYVIARDVKLEIVTDKHADALDVIRHSTAHLLAQAVQRLYPETQVTIGPVIVIDPTIDSLLGTTIG
;
A
#
# COMPACT_ATOMS: atom_id res chain seq x y z
N MET A 1 -5.76 6.55 -26.38
CA MET A 1 -6.66 6.63 -25.21
C MET A 1 -6.46 5.36 -24.42
N LEU A 2 -6.32 5.48 -23.10
CA LEU A 2 -6.13 4.39 -22.16
C LEU A 2 -7.48 4.01 -21.55
N ASN A 3 -7.78 2.72 -21.48
CA ASN A 3 -8.99 2.22 -20.84
C ASN A 3 -8.69 1.79 -19.40
N ILE A 4 -9.28 2.50 -18.45
CA ILE A 4 -9.17 2.19 -17.02
C ILE A 4 -10.48 1.57 -16.58
N THR A 5 -10.44 0.28 -16.24
CA THR A 5 -11.62 -0.48 -15.79
C THR A 5 -11.71 -0.42 -14.28
N LEU A 6 -12.86 0.02 -13.77
CA LEU A 6 -13.14 0.13 -12.33
C LEU A 6 -13.86 -1.13 -11.81
N PRO A 7 -13.90 -1.34 -10.48
CA PRO A 7 -14.50 -2.53 -9.88
C PRO A 7 -16.01 -2.64 -10.08
N ASP A 8 -16.68 -1.50 -10.34
CA ASP A 8 -18.10 -1.44 -10.69
C ASP A 8 -18.38 -1.84 -12.15
N GLY A 9 -17.34 -2.21 -12.91
CA GLY A 9 -17.42 -2.56 -14.32
C GLY A 9 -17.44 -1.35 -15.26
N SER A 10 -17.42 -0.13 -14.72
CA SER A 10 -17.33 1.07 -15.54
C SER A 10 -15.95 1.22 -16.16
N ILE A 11 -15.90 1.76 -17.38
CA ILE A 11 -14.65 2.03 -18.10
C ILE A 11 -14.51 3.53 -18.23
N ARG A 12 -13.38 4.06 -17.74
CA ARG A 12 -12.99 5.46 -17.87
C ARG A 12 -11.85 5.56 -18.87
N GLN A 13 -11.98 6.48 -19.82
CA GLN A 13 -10.93 6.74 -20.80
C GLN A 13 -10.05 7.89 -20.35
N ALA A 14 -8.73 7.68 -20.37
CA ALA A 14 -7.75 8.73 -20.16
C ALA A 14 -7.03 9.06 -21.49
N PRO A 15 -6.87 10.36 -21.82
CA PRO A 15 -6.28 10.78 -23.09
C PRO A 15 -4.77 10.54 -23.15
N ALA A 16 -4.09 10.55 -22.01
CA ALA A 16 -2.66 10.35 -21.87
C ALA A 16 -2.34 9.56 -20.59
N ALA A 17 -1.09 9.14 -20.43
CA ALA A 17 -0.62 8.53 -19.20
C ALA A 17 -0.81 9.50 -18.02
N LEU A 18 -1.34 8.98 -16.91
CA LEU A 18 -1.60 9.77 -15.70
C LEU A 18 -1.35 8.93 -14.46
N SER A 19 -1.06 9.60 -13.36
CA SER A 19 -0.93 8.97 -12.05
C SER A 19 -2.29 8.55 -11.48
N ILE A 20 -2.26 7.63 -10.52
CA ILE A 20 -3.44 7.23 -9.76
C ILE A 20 -4.03 8.42 -9.00
N ALA A 21 -3.19 9.32 -8.47
CA ALA A 21 -3.62 10.56 -7.83
C ALA A 21 -4.41 11.47 -8.79
N GLU A 22 -3.89 11.68 -10.01
CA GLU A 22 -4.56 12.47 -11.04
C GLU A 22 -5.87 11.81 -11.48
N PHE A 23 -5.88 10.48 -11.63
CA PHE A 23 -7.08 9.73 -11.95
C PHE A 23 -8.16 9.87 -10.85
N ALA A 24 -7.79 9.70 -9.58
CA ALA A 24 -8.71 9.88 -8.46
C ALA A 24 -9.26 11.32 -8.40
N THR A 25 -8.42 12.31 -8.69
CA THR A 25 -8.83 13.73 -8.80
C THR A 25 -9.83 13.94 -9.93
N SER A 26 -9.65 13.29 -11.07
CA SER A 26 -10.57 13.37 -12.21
C SER A 26 -11.96 12.79 -11.93
N ILE A 27 -12.07 11.85 -10.98
CA ILE A 27 -13.35 11.30 -10.51
C ILE A 27 -14.03 12.28 -9.55
N GLY A 28 -13.27 12.84 -8.61
CA GLY A 28 -13.76 13.90 -7.75
C GLY A 28 -12.87 14.18 -6.54
N PRO A 29 -12.94 15.39 -5.97
CA PRO A 29 -12.07 15.83 -4.88
C PRO A 29 -12.24 15.01 -3.60
N GLY A 30 -13.45 14.46 -3.37
CA GLY A 30 -13.71 13.58 -2.23
C GLY A 30 -12.96 12.25 -2.33
N LEU A 31 -12.92 11.64 -3.53
CA LEU A 31 -12.18 10.38 -3.74
C LEU A 31 -10.68 10.63 -3.69
N ALA A 32 -10.18 11.72 -4.29
CA ALA A 32 -8.77 12.09 -4.22
C ALA A 32 -8.28 12.27 -2.78
N LYS A 33 -9.11 12.87 -1.90
CA LYS A 33 -8.79 13.03 -0.48
C LYS A 33 -8.82 11.72 0.30
N ALA A 34 -9.69 10.79 -0.09
CA ALA A 34 -9.84 9.49 0.58
C ALA A 34 -8.88 8.42 0.06
N ALA A 35 -8.25 8.63 -1.10
CA ALA A 35 -7.34 7.69 -1.72
C ALA A 35 -6.06 7.54 -0.88
N LEU A 36 -5.70 6.30 -0.54
CA LEU A 36 -4.50 5.94 0.20
C LEU A 36 -3.47 5.24 -0.70
N ALA A 37 -3.95 4.42 -1.64
CA ALA A 37 -3.15 3.70 -2.62
C ALA A 37 -4.04 3.35 -3.83
N GLY A 38 -3.45 2.80 -4.87
CA GLY A 38 -4.20 2.14 -5.94
C GLY A 38 -3.84 0.67 -6.04
N LYS A 39 -4.73 -0.11 -6.64
CA LYS A 39 -4.49 -1.52 -6.97
C LYS A 39 -4.62 -1.66 -8.48
N VAL A 40 -3.49 -1.86 -9.14
CA VAL A 40 -3.38 -1.99 -10.59
C VAL A 40 -3.24 -3.47 -10.92
N ASP A 41 -4.22 -4.03 -11.64
CA ASP A 41 -4.26 -5.45 -12.00
C ASP A 41 -4.09 -6.39 -10.79
N GLY A 42 -4.61 -5.97 -9.62
CA GLY A 42 -4.50 -6.73 -8.37
C GLY A 42 -3.26 -6.42 -7.52
N GLN A 43 -2.29 -5.65 -8.04
CA GLN A 43 -1.07 -5.27 -7.31
C GLN A 43 -1.23 -3.90 -6.65
N LEU A 44 -0.90 -3.82 -5.36
CA LEU A 44 -0.96 -2.57 -4.60
C LEU A 44 0.22 -1.67 -4.97
N VAL A 45 -0.09 -0.42 -5.33
CA VAL A 45 0.85 0.58 -5.82
C VAL A 45 0.53 1.95 -5.21
N ASP A 46 1.54 2.82 -5.17
CA ASP A 46 1.41 4.17 -4.62
C ASP A 46 0.56 5.08 -5.53
N LEU A 47 0.01 6.17 -4.97
CA LEU A 47 -0.77 7.15 -5.72
C LEU A 47 0.03 7.86 -6.83
N SER A 48 1.36 7.94 -6.68
CA SER A 48 2.27 8.48 -7.71
C SER A 48 2.51 7.53 -8.88
N TYR A 49 2.04 6.28 -8.82
CA TYR A 49 2.19 5.31 -9.90
C TYR A 49 1.51 5.78 -11.18
N VAL A 50 2.24 5.77 -12.30
CA VAL A 50 1.77 6.22 -13.61
C VAL A 50 1.15 5.07 -14.40
N ILE A 51 -0.10 5.25 -14.81
CA ILE A 51 -0.83 4.36 -15.69
C ILE A 51 -0.50 4.72 -17.13
N ALA A 52 0.27 3.86 -17.81
CA ALA A 52 0.67 4.05 -19.21
C ALA A 52 0.07 3.01 -20.17
N ARG A 53 -0.78 2.11 -19.67
CA ARG A 53 -1.48 1.07 -20.45
C ARG A 53 -2.90 0.87 -19.92
N ASP A 54 -3.70 0.10 -20.64
CA ASP A 54 -5.02 -0.33 -20.18
C ASP A 54 -4.87 -1.22 -18.93
N VAL A 55 -5.63 -0.93 -17.89
CA VAL A 55 -5.51 -1.58 -16.57
C VAL A 55 -6.86 -1.73 -15.89
N LYS A 56 -6.94 -2.70 -14.99
CA LYS A 56 -7.98 -2.73 -13.94
C LYS A 56 -7.46 -1.93 -12.74
N LEU A 57 -8.19 -0.90 -12.35
CA LEU A 57 -7.82 -0.03 -11.25
C LEU A 57 -8.87 -0.06 -10.15
N GLU A 58 -8.43 -0.28 -8.93
CA GLU A 58 -9.21 -0.08 -7.71
C GLU A 58 -8.52 0.98 -6.86
N ILE A 59 -9.27 1.98 -6.39
CA ILE A 59 -8.75 3.01 -5.50
C ILE A 59 -8.91 2.52 -4.07
N VAL A 60 -7.79 2.33 -3.37
CA VAL A 60 -7.79 1.91 -1.97
C VAL A 60 -8.05 3.15 -1.11
N THR A 61 -9.02 3.05 -0.21
CA THR A 61 -9.47 4.10 0.72
C THR A 61 -9.52 3.50 2.12
N ASP A 62 -9.71 4.33 3.15
CA ASP A 62 -9.84 3.93 4.56
C ASP A 62 -10.97 2.91 4.86
N LYS A 63 -11.88 2.69 3.91
CA LYS A 63 -12.97 1.70 3.99
C LYS A 63 -12.59 0.31 3.48
N HIS A 64 -11.44 0.16 2.83
CA HIS A 64 -10.98 -1.14 2.34
C HIS A 64 -10.19 -1.89 3.41
N ALA A 65 -10.36 -3.21 3.48
CA ALA A 65 -9.63 -4.06 4.44
C ALA A 65 -8.10 -3.90 4.30
N ASP A 66 -7.62 -3.68 3.06
CA ASP A 66 -6.21 -3.47 2.71
C ASP A 66 -5.67 -2.10 3.23
N ALA A 67 -6.53 -1.16 3.65
CA ALA A 67 -6.13 0.17 4.12
C ALA A 67 -5.32 0.12 5.43
N LEU A 68 -5.62 -0.86 6.28
CA LEU A 68 -4.95 -1.03 7.56
C LEU A 68 -3.46 -1.34 7.37
N ASP A 69 -3.13 -2.12 6.34
CA ASP A 69 -1.75 -2.51 6.05
C ASP A 69 -0.93 -1.36 5.47
N VAL A 70 -1.54 -0.50 4.64
CA VAL A 70 -0.91 0.75 4.14
C VAL A 70 -0.60 1.70 5.30
N ILE A 71 -1.56 1.88 6.22
CA ILE A 71 -1.39 2.72 7.41
C ILE A 71 -0.31 2.14 8.34
N ARG A 72 -0.32 0.83 8.58
CA ARG A 72 0.69 0.15 9.42
C ARG A 72 2.10 0.28 8.86
N HIS A 73 2.26 0.12 7.55
CA HIS A 73 3.55 0.31 6.87
C HIS A 73 4.07 1.74 7.04
N SER A 74 3.23 2.73 6.77
CA SER A 74 3.58 4.15 6.93
C SER A 74 3.91 4.52 8.38
N THR A 75 3.16 3.96 9.33
CA THR A 75 3.38 4.18 10.77
C THR A 75 4.67 3.52 11.24
N ALA A 76 5.02 2.35 10.71
CA ALA A 76 6.29 1.69 11.01
C ALA A 76 7.50 2.53 10.57
N HIS A 77 7.43 3.16 9.39
CA HIS A 77 8.47 4.09 8.93
C HIS A 77 8.58 5.33 9.82
N LEU A 78 7.46 5.95 10.20
CA LEU A 78 7.48 7.10 11.11
C LEU A 78 8.07 6.75 12.48
N LEU A 79 7.72 5.58 13.02
CA LEU A 79 8.27 5.07 14.25
C LEU A 79 9.79 4.83 14.13
N ALA A 80 10.24 4.17 13.07
CA ALA A 80 11.66 3.94 12.82
C ALA A 80 12.45 5.26 12.70
N GLN A 81 11.87 6.25 12.03
CA GLN A 81 12.47 7.58 11.88
C GLN A 81 12.51 8.35 13.21
N ALA A 82 11.49 8.21 14.06
CA ALA A 82 11.47 8.80 15.40
C ALA A 82 12.49 8.14 16.34
N VAL A 83 12.62 6.80 16.28
CA VAL A 83 13.61 6.05 17.06
C VAL A 83 15.03 6.42 16.64
N GLN A 84 15.33 6.51 15.35
CA GLN A 84 16.66 6.98 14.88
C GLN A 84 16.98 8.40 15.34
N ARG A 85 15.99 9.30 15.41
CA ARG A 85 16.22 10.66 15.93
C ARG A 85 16.53 10.69 17.43
N LEU A 86 15.85 9.86 18.22
CA LEU A 86 16.03 9.81 19.67
C LEU A 86 17.26 8.99 20.07
N TYR A 87 17.60 7.97 19.28
CA TYR A 87 18.69 7.03 19.54
C TYR A 87 19.48 6.77 18.24
N PRO A 88 20.44 7.65 17.91
CA PRO A 88 21.17 7.62 16.62
C PRO A 88 21.99 6.36 16.39
N GLU A 89 22.39 5.67 17.46
CA GLU A 89 23.15 4.41 17.44
C GLU A 89 22.25 3.18 17.12
N THR A 90 20.93 3.37 16.98
CA THR A 90 19.99 2.26 16.76
C THR A 90 19.99 1.81 15.31
N GLN A 91 20.38 0.55 15.07
CA GLN A 91 20.22 -0.08 13.75
C GLN A 91 18.75 -0.43 13.47
N VAL A 92 18.17 0.22 12.46
CA VAL A 92 16.89 -0.19 11.89
C VAL A 92 17.13 -1.39 10.97
N THR A 93 16.88 -2.59 11.48
CA THR A 93 16.88 -3.82 10.69
C THR A 93 15.51 -4.04 10.03
N ILE A 94 15.49 -4.56 8.80
CA ILE A 94 14.28 -5.16 8.20
C ILE A 94 14.02 -6.44 8.97
N GLY A 95 13.10 -6.41 9.95
CA GLY A 95 12.58 -7.64 10.54
C GLY A 95 11.76 -8.37 9.47
N PRO A 96 12.20 -9.52 8.94
CA PRO A 96 11.34 -10.30 8.06
C PRO A 96 10.06 -10.67 8.81
N VAL A 97 8.93 -10.67 8.11
CA VAL A 97 7.69 -11.25 8.64
C VAL A 97 7.94 -12.74 8.79
N ILE A 98 8.35 -13.16 9.99
CA ILE A 98 8.40 -14.58 10.33
C ILE A 98 6.95 -14.99 10.54
N VAL A 99 6.37 -15.66 9.54
CA VAL A 99 5.24 -16.54 9.77
C VAL A 99 5.80 -17.65 10.67
N ILE A 100 5.45 -17.61 11.95
CA ILE A 100 5.85 -18.66 12.89
C ILE A 100 5.09 -19.92 12.47
N ASP A 101 5.78 -20.79 11.74
CA ASP A 101 5.34 -22.16 11.50
C ASP A 101 5.37 -22.89 12.87
N PRO A 102 4.24 -23.46 13.33
CA PRO A 102 4.15 -24.15 14.62
C PRO A 102 5.04 -25.40 14.71
N THR A 103 5.66 -25.87 13.62
CA THR A 103 6.62 -26.99 13.67
C THR A 103 8.01 -26.59 14.16
N ILE A 104 8.38 -25.30 14.15
CA ILE A 104 9.72 -24.82 14.56
C ILE A 104 9.82 -24.55 16.07
N ASP A 105 8.72 -24.63 16.83
CA ASP A 105 8.77 -24.46 18.29
C ASP A 105 9.41 -25.67 19.01
N SER A 106 9.45 -26.84 18.35
CA SER A 106 10.06 -28.05 18.90
C SER A 106 11.58 -28.15 18.76
N LEU A 107 12.21 -27.29 17.94
CA LEU A 107 13.63 -27.36 17.60
C LEU A 107 14.51 -26.34 18.31
N LEU A 108 13.94 -25.26 18.87
CA LEU A 108 14.74 -24.19 19.47
C LEU A 108 14.87 -24.24 20.99
N GLY A 109 14.19 -25.14 21.70
CA GLY A 109 14.56 -25.48 23.09
C GLY A 109 14.67 -24.31 24.07
N THR A 110 14.07 -23.15 23.78
CA THR A 110 14.16 -21.98 24.66
C THR A 110 12.96 -21.99 25.59
N THR A 111 13.12 -22.64 26.73
CA THR A 111 12.24 -22.46 27.89
C THR A 111 12.31 -20.99 28.29
N ILE A 112 11.19 -20.26 28.17
CA ILE A 112 11.04 -18.94 28.79
C ILE A 112 10.71 -19.21 30.26
N GLY A 113 11.71 -19.06 31.11
CA GLY A 113 11.60 -18.89 32.57
C GLY A 113 12.19 -17.54 32.95
#